data_AF-A0A554J2E4-F1
#
_entry.id   AF-A0A554J2E4-F1
#
_cell.length_a   1.000
_cell.length_b   1.000
_cell.length_c   1.000
_cell.angle_alpha   90.00
_cell.angle_beta   90.00
_cell.angle_gamma   90.00
#
_symmetry.space_group_name_H-M   'P 1'
#
loop_
_entity.id
_entity.type
_entity.pdbx_description
1 polymer ?
#
loop_
_entity_poly.entity_id
_entity_poly.type
_entity_poly.pdbx_seq_one_letter_code
_entity_poly.pdbx_strand_id
1 'polypeptide(L)'
;MRFQQIRNEEVAYYASKAAEGARAKEKKGAYRNEKWDRVLNHIESENPSDWRLAILECDIILEEMAEVMGYHGENLGEKLKNVERSDFTTIDQAWEAHKVRNMIAHEGSDFLISAHEVRRVVDLYRQVFEEFKYI
;
A
#
# COMPACT_ATOMS: atom_id res chain seq x y z
N MET A 1 6.49 54.30 -12.62
CA MET A 1 5.01 54.25 -12.54
C MET A 1 4.61 53.06 -11.68
N ARG A 2 3.87 53.29 -10.58
CA ARG A 2 3.55 52.32 -9.51
C ARG A 2 2.65 51.16 -9.97
N PHE A 3 1.99 51.30 -11.11
CA PHE A 3 1.10 50.29 -11.70
C PHE A 3 1.83 49.06 -12.26
N GLN A 4 3.07 49.22 -12.76
CA GLN A 4 3.85 48.10 -13.28
C GLN A 4 4.31 47.17 -12.15
N GLN A 5 4.62 47.75 -10.99
CA GLN A 5 5.13 47.03 -9.83
C GLN A 5 4.01 46.19 -9.17
N ILE A 6 2.81 46.77 -9.02
CA ILE A 6 1.64 46.05 -8.47
C ILE A 6 1.29 44.83 -9.34
N ARG A 7 1.28 44.99 -10.67
CA ARG A 7 1.01 43.87 -11.59
C ARG A 7 2.05 42.75 -11.48
N ASN A 8 3.33 43.10 -11.33
CA ASN A 8 4.37 42.10 -11.18
C ASN A 8 4.26 41.35 -9.84
N GLU A 9 3.89 42.05 -8.77
CA GLU A 9 3.66 41.48 -7.44
C GLU A 9 2.42 40.56 -7.42
N GLU A 10 1.32 40.95 -8.08
CA GLU A 10 0.14 40.10 -8.26
C GLU A 10 0.44 38.83 -9.06
N VAL A 11 1.15 38.95 -10.19
CA VAL A 11 1.55 37.78 -11.00
C VAL A 11 2.43 36.83 -10.19
N ALA A 12 3.38 37.34 -9.40
CA ALA A 12 4.21 36.52 -8.53
C ALA A 12 3.40 35.82 -7.42
N TYR A 13 2.42 36.51 -6.83
CA TYR A 13 1.52 35.96 -5.81
C TYR A 13 0.60 34.86 -6.36
N TYR A 14 0.03 35.04 -7.55
CA TYR A 14 -0.80 34.01 -8.18
C TYR A 14 0.04 32.84 -8.71
N ALA A 15 1.25 33.09 -9.20
CA ALA A 15 2.19 32.03 -9.62
C ALA A 15 2.67 31.19 -8.44
N SER A 16 2.96 31.80 -7.28
CA SER A 16 3.34 31.06 -6.06
C SER A 16 2.17 30.23 -5.53
N LYS A 17 0.96 30.79 -5.47
CA LYS A 17 -0.27 30.05 -5.11
C LYS A 17 -0.55 28.89 -6.07
N ALA A 18 -0.33 29.07 -7.37
CA ALA A 18 -0.48 28.02 -8.37
C ALA A 18 0.60 26.94 -8.22
N ALA A 19 1.85 27.31 -7.93
CA ALA A 19 2.94 26.39 -7.67
C ALA A 19 2.75 25.63 -6.34
N GLU A 20 2.25 26.28 -5.29
CA GLU A 20 1.85 25.64 -4.03
C GLU A 20 0.70 24.66 -4.26
N GLY A 21 -0.31 25.04 -5.05
CA GLY A 21 -1.42 24.17 -5.45
C GLY A 21 -0.97 22.98 -6.30
N ALA A 22 -0.02 23.18 -7.22
CA ALA A 22 0.57 22.13 -8.04
C ALA A 22 1.45 21.18 -7.20
N ARG A 23 2.27 21.72 -6.29
CA ARG A 23 3.10 20.94 -5.36
C ARG A 23 2.26 20.16 -4.34
N ALA A 24 1.13 20.71 -3.91
CA ALA A 24 0.15 20.01 -3.07
C ALA A 24 -0.60 18.92 -3.85
N LYS A 25 -0.83 19.10 -5.16
CA LYS A 25 -1.39 18.07 -6.05
C LYS A 25 -0.38 16.96 -6.36
N GLU A 26 0.90 17.28 -6.58
CA GLU A 26 1.98 16.28 -6.72
C GLU A 26 2.14 15.44 -5.46
N LYS A 27 2.09 16.06 -4.26
CA LYS A 27 2.12 15.32 -2.99
C LYS A 27 0.88 14.45 -2.76
N LYS A 28 -0.25 14.71 -3.42
CA LYS A 28 -1.43 13.83 -3.41
C LYS A 28 -1.34 12.67 -4.41
N GLY A 29 -0.37 12.71 -5.34
CA GLY A 29 -0.14 11.66 -6.33
C GLY A 29 0.85 10.57 -5.89
N ALA A 30 1.56 10.78 -4.79
CA ALA A 30 2.36 9.76 -4.12
C ALA A 30 1.77 9.53 -2.74
N TYR A 31 0.75 8.66 -2.67
CA TYR A 31 0.28 8.13 -1.39
C TYR A 31 1.41 7.27 -0.83
N ARG A 32 2.41 7.90 -0.20
CA ARG A 32 3.52 7.17 0.42
C ARG A 32 2.91 6.42 1.59
N ASN A 33 2.59 5.15 1.35
CA ASN A 33 1.96 4.30 2.33
C ASN A 33 3.00 4.01 3.42
N GLU A 34 2.94 4.74 4.54
CA GLU A 34 3.88 4.58 5.65
C GLU A 34 3.92 3.14 6.17
N LYS A 35 2.81 2.37 6.02
CA LYS A 35 2.78 0.95 6.37
C LYS A 35 3.62 0.12 5.41
N TRP A 36 3.60 0.44 4.12
CA TRP A 36 4.44 -0.22 3.12
C TRP A 36 5.93 0.01 3.39
N ASP A 37 6.32 1.24 3.76
CA ASP A 37 7.71 1.52 4.15
C ASP A 37 8.15 0.68 5.37
N ARG A 38 7.26 0.45 6.34
CA ARG A 38 7.54 -0.43 7.49
C ARG A 38 7.70 -1.89 7.08
N VAL A 39 6.82 -2.40 6.21
CA VAL A 39 6.96 -3.73 5.61
C VAL A 39 8.35 -3.90 4.98
N LEU A 40 8.78 -2.93 4.16
CA LEU A 40 10.10 -2.96 3.52
C LEU A 40 11.24 -2.97 4.54
N ASN A 41 11.14 -2.20 5.62
CA ASN A 41 12.15 -2.23 6.69
C ASN A 41 12.18 -3.58 7.41
N HIS A 42 11.02 -4.22 7.63
CA HIS A 42 10.93 -5.50 8.33
C HIS A 42 11.51 -6.66 7.51
N ILE A 43 11.34 -6.68 6.19
CA ILE A 43 11.91 -7.76 5.34
C ILE A 43 13.44 -7.67 5.17
N GLU A 44 14.03 -6.51 5.42
CA GLU A 44 15.49 -6.32 5.43
C GLU A 44 16.14 -6.75 6.76
N SER A 45 15.34 -7.06 7.78
CA SER A 45 15.83 -7.62 9.04
C SER A 45 16.35 -9.06 8.87
N GLU A 46 17.19 -9.49 9.80
CA GLU A 46 17.63 -10.89 9.94
C GLU A 46 16.75 -11.69 10.92
N ASN A 47 15.74 -11.05 11.53
CA ASN A 47 14.87 -11.66 12.54
C ASN A 47 13.56 -12.21 11.94
N PRO A 48 13.27 -13.52 12.09
CA PRO A 48 12.02 -14.12 11.62
C PRO A 48 10.74 -13.51 12.20
N SER A 49 10.82 -12.90 13.39
CA SER A 49 9.67 -12.18 13.97
C SER A 49 9.31 -10.94 13.18
N ASP A 50 10.29 -10.21 12.66
CA ASP A 50 10.05 -9.05 11.81
C ASP A 50 9.45 -9.49 10.48
N TRP A 51 9.89 -10.62 9.93
CA TRP A 51 9.32 -11.19 8.70
C TRP A 51 7.84 -11.56 8.85
N ARG A 52 7.47 -12.19 9.97
CA ARG A 52 6.05 -12.46 10.27
C ARG A 52 5.25 -11.16 10.42
N LEU A 53 5.82 -10.16 11.10
CA LEU A 53 5.20 -8.85 11.24
C LEU A 53 4.98 -8.18 9.88
N ALA A 54 5.94 -8.26 8.97
CA ALA A 54 5.83 -7.72 7.62
C ALA A 54 4.63 -8.31 6.86
N ILE A 55 4.42 -9.64 6.94
CA ILE A 55 3.29 -10.31 6.27
C ILE A 55 1.95 -9.91 6.92
N LEU A 56 1.91 -9.79 8.25
CA LEU A 56 0.71 -9.31 8.96
C LEU A 56 0.37 -7.87 8.56
N GLU A 57 1.36 -6.98 8.47
CA GLU A 57 1.15 -5.60 8.03
C GLU A 57 0.69 -5.53 6.57
N CYS A 58 1.26 -6.34 5.67
CA CYS A 58 0.77 -6.44 4.30
C CYS A 58 -0.70 -6.81 4.23
N ASP A 59 -1.14 -7.79 5.03
CA ASP A 59 -2.53 -8.24 4.99
C ASP A 59 -3.51 -7.19 5.53
N ILE A 60 -3.09 -6.38 6.51
CA ILE A 60 -3.84 -5.21 6.97
C ILE A 60 -4.01 -4.18 5.82
N ILE A 61 -2.95 -3.91 5.06
CA ILE A 61 -3.02 -3.00 3.90
C ILE A 61 -3.98 -3.57 2.84
N LEU A 62 -3.91 -4.88 2.58
CA LEU A 62 -4.80 -5.55 1.63
C LEU A 62 -6.27 -5.48 2.07
N GLU A 63 -6.54 -5.65 3.35
CA GLU A 63 -7.88 -5.52 3.90
C GLU A 63 -8.44 -4.09 3.77
N GLU A 64 -7.64 -3.07 4.12
CA GLU A 64 -8.02 -1.68 3.94
C GLU A 64 -8.26 -1.32 2.48
N MET A 65 -7.41 -1.80 1.57
CA MET A 65 -7.58 -1.62 0.13
C MET A 65 -8.89 -2.23 -0.35
N ALA A 66 -9.19 -3.48 0.05
CA ALA A 66 -10.43 -4.16 -0.32
C ALA A 66 -11.69 -3.43 0.20
N GLU A 67 -11.63 -2.86 1.40
CA GLU A 67 -12.70 -2.04 1.97
C GLU A 67 -12.92 -0.75 1.19
N VAL A 68 -11.84 -0.05 0.83
CA VAL A 68 -11.90 1.18 0.02
C VAL A 68 -12.48 0.91 -1.37
N MET A 69 -12.20 -0.27 -1.94
CA MET A 69 -12.78 -0.73 -3.20
C MET A 69 -14.27 -1.12 -3.09
N GLY A 70 -14.82 -1.18 -1.87
CA GLY A 70 -16.22 -1.53 -1.63
C GLY A 70 -16.49 -3.04 -1.60
N TYR A 71 -15.47 -3.88 -1.45
CA TYR A 71 -15.71 -5.31 -1.23
C TYR A 71 -16.19 -5.57 0.19
N HIS A 72 -17.30 -6.29 0.30
CA HIS A 72 -17.96 -6.58 1.57
C HIS A 72 -17.72 -8.03 2.02
N GLY A 73 -17.60 -8.22 3.33
CA GLY A 73 -17.40 -9.51 4.00
C GLY A 73 -16.96 -9.30 5.45
N GLU A 74 -17.14 -10.30 6.31
CA GLU A 74 -16.75 -10.24 7.74
C GLU A 74 -15.23 -10.30 7.92
N ASN A 75 -14.52 -10.85 6.93
CA ASN A 75 -13.07 -10.98 6.91
C ASN A 75 -12.55 -10.84 5.48
N LEU A 76 -11.24 -10.65 5.34
CA LEU A 76 -10.57 -10.53 4.04
C LEU A 76 -10.86 -11.72 3.10
N GLY A 77 -10.89 -12.94 3.61
CA GLY A 77 -11.19 -14.12 2.80
C GLY A 77 -12.59 -14.06 2.17
N GLU A 78 -13.59 -13.57 2.89
CA GLU A 78 -14.93 -13.33 2.33
C GLU A 78 -14.96 -12.20 1.32
N LYS A 79 -14.27 -11.09 1.61
CA LYS A 79 -14.13 -9.96 0.68
C LYS A 79 -13.55 -10.45 -0.66
N LEU A 80 -12.45 -11.22 -0.63
CA LEU A 80 -11.79 -11.76 -1.82
C LEU A 80 -12.63 -12.79 -2.59
N LYS A 81 -13.56 -13.51 -1.95
CA LYS A 81 -14.46 -14.47 -2.64
C LYS A 81 -15.47 -13.76 -3.55
N ASN A 82 -15.85 -12.54 -3.19
CA ASN A 82 -16.87 -11.77 -3.89
C ASN A 82 -16.29 -10.95 -5.06
N VAL A 83 -14.97 -11.02 -5.29
CA VAL A 83 -14.28 -10.27 -6.34
C VAL A 83 -14.48 -10.96 -7.69
N GLU A 84 -14.94 -10.20 -8.69
CA GLU A 84 -14.94 -10.66 -10.07
C GLU A 84 -13.53 -10.59 -10.67
N ARG A 85 -13.07 -11.67 -11.29
CA ARG A 85 -11.70 -11.79 -11.85
C ARG A 85 -11.37 -10.75 -12.92
N SER A 86 -12.39 -10.15 -13.57
CA SER A 86 -12.19 -9.08 -14.55
C SER A 86 -11.73 -7.77 -13.92
N ASP A 87 -12.04 -7.54 -12.64
CA ASP A 87 -11.83 -6.27 -11.95
C ASP A 87 -10.61 -6.29 -11.04
N PHE A 88 -10.03 -7.47 -10.81
CA PHE A 88 -8.87 -7.72 -9.97
C PHE A 88 -8.04 -8.85 -10.57
N THR A 89 -7.11 -8.49 -11.43
CA THR A 89 -6.30 -9.45 -12.20
C THR A 89 -5.29 -10.19 -11.34
N THR A 90 -4.85 -9.59 -10.23
CA THR A 90 -3.93 -10.20 -9.25
C THR A 90 -4.62 -10.89 -8.07
N ILE A 91 -5.90 -11.25 -8.21
CA ILE A 91 -6.69 -11.87 -7.13
C ILE A 91 -6.08 -13.20 -6.62
N ASP A 92 -5.44 -13.97 -7.49
CA ASP A 92 -4.80 -15.23 -7.10
C ASP A 92 -3.56 -14.98 -6.23
N GLN A 93 -2.79 -13.92 -6.50
CA GLN A 93 -1.67 -13.46 -5.67
C GLN A 93 -2.16 -13.03 -4.28
N ALA A 94 -3.26 -12.27 -4.22
CA ALA A 94 -3.89 -11.88 -2.96
C ALA A 94 -4.31 -13.11 -2.13
N TRP A 95 -4.93 -14.11 -2.76
CA TRP A 95 -5.30 -15.36 -2.11
C TRP A 95 -4.12 -16.16 -1.61
N GLU A 96 -3.06 -16.26 -2.40
CA GLU A 96 -1.85 -16.99 -2.01
C GLU A 96 -1.16 -16.32 -0.82
N ALA A 97 -0.99 -15.01 -0.87
CA ALA A 97 -0.36 -14.25 0.20
C ALA A 97 -1.17 -14.32 1.51
N HIS A 98 -2.50 -14.18 1.41
CA HIS A 98 -3.41 -14.31 2.55
C HIS A 98 -3.37 -15.71 3.21
N LYS A 99 -3.16 -16.78 2.44
CA LYS A 99 -2.97 -18.13 3.02
C LYS A 99 -1.73 -18.21 3.91
N VAL A 100 -0.62 -17.60 3.48
CA VAL A 100 0.60 -17.55 4.29
C VAL A 100 0.36 -16.76 5.58
N ARG A 101 -0.35 -15.63 5.50
CA ARG A 101 -0.79 -14.89 6.70
C ARG A 101 -1.60 -15.78 7.64
N ASN A 102 -2.53 -16.57 7.11
CA ASN A 102 -3.35 -17.46 7.94
C ASN A 102 -2.52 -18.55 8.62
N MET A 103 -1.50 -19.11 7.94
CA MET A 103 -0.56 -20.04 8.58
C MET A 103 0.17 -19.38 9.74
N ILE A 104 0.65 -18.13 9.57
CA ILE A 104 1.26 -17.36 10.68
C ILE A 104 0.30 -17.18 11.85
N ALA A 105 -0.97 -16.88 11.58
CA ALA A 105 -1.97 -16.70 12.64
C ALA A 105 -2.26 -18.01 13.42
N HIS A 106 -2.22 -19.15 12.73
CA HIS A 106 -2.46 -20.47 13.33
C HIS A 106 -1.24 -21.02 14.07
N GLU A 107 -0.04 -20.86 13.52
CA GLU A 107 1.21 -21.42 14.06
C GLU A 107 1.98 -20.43 14.95
N GLY A 108 1.70 -19.13 14.85
CA GLY A 108 2.28 -18.09 15.68
C GLY A 108 3.80 -18.02 15.59
N SER A 109 4.48 -18.10 16.74
CA SER A 109 5.94 -18.09 16.83
C SER A 109 6.61 -19.31 16.21
N ASP A 110 5.88 -20.42 16.08
CA ASP A 110 6.40 -21.68 15.58
C ASP A 110 6.45 -21.71 14.05
N PHE A 111 5.78 -20.75 13.38
CA PHE A 111 5.86 -20.60 11.94
C PHE A 111 7.27 -20.22 11.50
N LEU A 112 7.94 -21.15 10.83
CA LEU A 112 9.28 -20.96 10.28
C LEU A 112 9.18 -20.44 8.85
N ILE A 113 9.70 -19.24 8.62
CA ILE A 113 9.79 -18.63 7.30
C ILE A 113 11.23 -18.23 7.00
N SER A 114 11.65 -18.43 5.76
CA SER A 114 12.98 -18.02 5.30
C SER A 114 12.96 -16.60 4.75
N ALA A 115 14.12 -15.94 4.72
CA ALA A 115 14.30 -14.63 4.12
C ALA A 115 13.95 -14.60 2.61
N HIS A 116 14.08 -15.73 1.92
CA HIS A 116 13.66 -15.86 0.53
C HIS A 116 12.13 -15.91 0.43
N GLU A 117 11.50 -16.71 1.29
CA GLU A 117 10.05 -16.91 1.27
C GLU A 117 9.29 -15.66 1.69
N VAL A 118 9.75 -14.91 2.70
CA VAL A 118 9.11 -13.65 3.07
C VAL A 118 9.16 -12.63 1.93
N ARG A 119 10.28 -12.52 1.21
CA ARG A 119 10.40 -11.61 0.05
C ARG A 119 9.47 -12.02 -1.07
N ARG A 120 9.34 -13.32 -1.35
CA ARG A 120 8.39 -13.86 -2.33
C ARG A 120 6.96 -13.51 -1.97
N VAL A 121 6.57 -13.70 -0.71
CA VAL A 121 5.20 -13.42 -0.24
C VAL A 121 4.90 -11.92 -0.24
N VAL A 122 5.85 -11.08 0.19
CA VAL A 122 5.71 -9.62 0.11
C VAL A 122 5.63 -9.14 -1.34
N ASP A 123 6.33 -9.81 -2.28
CA ASP A 123 6.20 -9.51 -3.70
C ASP A 123 4.79 -9.80 -4.26
N LEU A 124 4.12 -10.86 -3.79
CA LEU A 124 2.72 -11.12 -4.14
C LEU A 124 1.81 -9.96 -3.71
N TYR A 125 1.98 -9.48 -2.47
CA TYR A 125 1.27 -8.29 -1.99
C TYR A 125 1.61 -7.04 -2.80
N ARG A 126 2.89 -6.84 -3.15
CA ARG A 126 3.35 -5.72 -3.97
C ARG A 126 2.62 -5.68 -5.31
N GLN A 127 2.57 -6.80 -6.03
CA GLN A 127 1.89 -6.89 -7.33
C GLN A 127 0.42 -6.48 -7.22
N VAL A 128 -0.25 -6.89 -6.14
CA VAL A 128 -1.63 -6.50 -5.84
C VAL A 128 -1.74 -5.00 -5.60
N PHE A 129 -0.89 -4.41 -4.75
CA PHE A 129 -0.95 -2.99 -4.45
C PHE A 129 -0.60 -2.10 -5.65
N GLU A 130 0.31 -2.55 -6.51
CA GLU A 130 0.69 -1.86 -7.75
C GLU A 130 -0.44 -1.84 -8.80
N GLU A 131 -1.26 -2.90 -8.86
CA GLU A 131 -2.47 -2.95 -9.69
C GLU A 131 -3.42 -1.80 -9.34
N PHE A 132 -3.66 -1.58 -8.04
CA PHE A 132 -4.59 -0.58 -7.53
C PHE A 132 -3.95 0.78 -7.18
N LYS A 133 -2.67 0.99 -7.52
CA LYS A 133 -1.93 2.24 -7.26
C LYS A 133 -1.92 2.65 -5.77
N TYR A 134 -1.87 1.65 -4.89
CA TYR A 134 -1.80 1.84 -3.45
C TYR A 134 -0.39 2.14 -2.95
N ILE A 135 0.62 1.85 -3.79
CA ILE A 135 2.05 2.10 -3.62
C ILE A 135 2.68 2.62 -4.92
#